data_AF-A0A8T0EWF1-F1
#
_entry.id   AF-A0A8T0EWF1-F1
#
_cell.length_a   1.000
_cell.length_b   1.000
_cell.length_c   1.000
_cell.angle_alpha   90.00
_cell.angle_beta   90.00
_cell.angle_gamma   90.00
#
_symmetry.space_group_name_H-M   'P 1'
#
loop_
_entity.id
_entity.type
_entity.pdbx_description
1 polymer ?
#
loop_
_entity_poly.entity_id
_entity_poly.type
_entity_poly.pdbx_seq_one_letter_code
_entity_poly.pdbx_strand_id
1 'polypeptide(L)'
;MPLIIKEKEVEWHESKDKILIVVPLTSRVDVKPSVLITSNYLKVSSPPYLWECFLFNSIDPEKSFVRITSDNVSFELQKSMDEVWNDLSHPEAGSEIYRKEQRETAFEENQKRLQNSLESKQQRKQTAQRESIRKQMEVEELERQIIEREKMRENQKAAADIKRKQEQLKANVIAQKRKQLQQFSDKIPPTRKSGHITVSFTPREFPTAARESQEAEEREWLDKQMAASASLKLDLSDLSPQRKKTQKVEKESRSKSMFKKGDFRSAVNAYTLAIRMCPNLHSLHLGLSRCLLISQFAHTALELLVPAVPSNANDRKEAHKIRGTAFQALELYVEGLMDFEAALKMDPNDKEIKQKADEVRNFIEKGT
;
A
#
# COMPACT_ATOMS: atom_id res chain seq x y z
N MET A 1 -4.91 -52.56 11.26
CA MET A 1 -3.76 -52.56 10.34
C MET A 1 -4.30 -52.62 8.92
N PRO A 2 -3.76 -51.83 7.99
CA PRO A 2 -4.22 -51.86 6.60
C PRO A 2 -3.89 -53.22 5.95
N LEU A 3 -4.78 -53.71 5.10
CA LEU A 3 -4.58 -54.90 4.28
C LEU A 3 -3.73 -54.51 3.07
N ILE A 4 -2.51 -55.05 3.00
CA ILE A 4 -1.59 -54.77 1.89
C ILE A 4 -1.97 -55.65 0.70
N ILE A 5 -2.37 -55.03 -0.41
CA ILE A 5 -2.59 -55.72 -1.69
C ILE A 5 -1.22 -56.16 -2.21
N LYS A 6 -1.04 -57.46 -2.45
CA LYS A 6 0.25 -58.00 -2.91
C LYS A 6 0.43 -57.78 -4.41
N GLU A 7 1.68 -57.63 -4.85
CA GLU A 7 2.04 -57.46 -6.28
C GLU A 7 1.48 -58.56 -7.19
N LYS A 8 1.24 -59.77 -6.67
CA LYS A 8 0.65 -60.89 -7.42
C LYS A 8 -0.83 -60.71 -7.78
N GLU A 9 -1.51 -59.77 -7.14
CA GLU A 9 -2.93 -59.46 -7.38
C GLU A 9 -3.10 -58.28 -8.35
N VAL A 10 -1.99 -57.66 -8.80
CA VAL A 10 -2.00 -56.48 -9.67
C VAL A 10 -1.63 -56.90 -11.09
N GLU A 11 -2.48 -56.55 -12.05
CA GLU A 11 -2.21 -56.75 -13.46
C GLU A 11 -1.49 -55.53 -14.01
N TRP A 12 -0.34 -55.72 -14.68
CA TRP A 12 0.36 -54.64 -15.35
C TRP A 12 0.77 -55.05 -16.76
N HIS A 13 0.76 -54.06 -17.65
CA HIS A 13 1.17 -54.20 -19.04
C HIS A 13 2.09 -53.05 -19.40
N GLU A 14 3.08 -53.32 -20.24
CA GLU A 14 4.10 -52.36 -20.62
C GLU A 14 4.19 -52.22 -22.13
N SER A 15 4.29 -50.96 -22.55
CA SER A 15 4.66 -50.52 -23.89
C SER A 15 6.01 -49.81 -23.82
N LYS A 16 6.61 -49.47 -24.97
CA LYS A 16 7.91 -48.75 -24.98
C LYS A 16 7.86 -47.41 -24.27
N ASP A 17 6.74 -46.70 -24.38
CA ASP A 17 6.52 -45.33 -23.90
C ASP A 17 5.62 -45.27 -22.66
N LYS A 18 4.76 -46.27 -22.45
CA LYS A 18 3.70 -46.27 -21.43
C LYS A 18 3.66 -47.52 -20.58
N ILE A 19 3.10 -47.38 -19.38
CA ILE A 19 2.81 -48.48 -18.47
C ILE A 19 1.35 -48.39 -18.04
N LEU A 20 0.65 -49.53 -18.13
CA LEU A 20 -0.71 -49.69 -17.65
C LEU A 20 -0.68 -50.56 -16.40
N ILE A 21 -1.18 -50.05 -15.28
CA ILE A 21 -1.26 -50.82 -14.03
C ILE A 21 -2.71 -50.83 -13.57
N VAL A 22 -3.25 -52.02 -13.30
CA VAL A 22 -4.62 -52.21 -12.82
C VAL A 22 -4.57 -52.84 -11.42
N VAL A 23 -4.94 -52.04 -10.42
CA VAL A 23 -4.99 -52.45 -9.02
C VAL A 23 -6.44 -52.79 -8.68
N PRO A 24 -6.78 -54.06 -8.37
CA PRO A 24 -8.14 -54.43 -7.99
C PRO A 24 -8.49 -53.97 -6.59
N LEU A 25 -9.71 -53.48 -6.41
CA LEU A 25 -10.29 -53.12 -5.11
C LEU A 25 -11.34 -54.19 -4.75
N THR A 26 -11.00 -55.08 -3.81
CA THR A 26 -11.80 -56.27 -3.49
C THR A 26 -13.18 -55.97 -2.87
N SER A 27 -13.45 -54.72 -2.44
CA SER A 27 -14.72 -54.31 -1.83
C SER A 27 -15.30 -53.07 -2.52
N ARG A 28 -16.63 -52.99 -2.61
CA ARG A 28 -17.33 -51.75 -3.04
C ARG A 28 -16.82 -50.57 -2.22
N VAL A 29 -16.31 -49.58 -2.93
CA VAL A 29 -15.61 -48.45 -2.36
C VAL A 29 -16.62 -47.38 -1.95
N ASP A 30 -16.97 -47.33 -0.67
CA ASP A 30 -17.84 -46.28 -0.11
C ASP A 30 -17.10 -44.92 0.00
N VAL A 31 -15.76 -44.93 0.04
CA VAL A 31 -14.89 -43.75 0.19
C VAL A 31 -13.92 -43.64 -0.98
N LYS A 32 -13.93 -42.51 -1.71
CA LYS A 32 -13.02 -42.30 -2.87
C LYS A 32 -11.56 -42.62 -2.49
N PRO A 33 -10.87 -43.49 -3.25
CA PRO A 33 -9.51 -43.89 -2.93
C PRO A 33 -8.56 -42.72 -3.11
N SER A 34 -7.61 -42.55 -2.19
CA SER A 34 -6.54 -41.56 -2.33
C SER A 34 -5.40 -42.17 -3.14
N VAL A 35 -5.01 -41.47 -4.20
CA VAL A 35 -3.98 -41.90 -5.13
C VAL A 35 -2.86 -40.87 -5.12
N LEU A 36 -1.63 -41.34 -4.96
CA LEU A 36 -0.42 -40.53 -5.05
C LEU A 36 0.47 -41.10 -6.16
N ILE A 37 0.86 -40.20 -7.07
CA ILE A 37 1.74 -40.48 -8.20
C ILE A 37 2.91 -39.52 -8.12
N THR A 38 4.09 -40.11 -8.09
CA THR A 38 5.39 -39.45 -8.07
C THR A 38 6.24 -40.05 -9.19
N SER A 39 7.34 -39.41 -9.56
CA SER A 39 8.35 -39.92 -10.48
C SER A 39 8.68 -41.43 -10.31
N ASN A 40 8.97 -41.89 -9.09
CA ASN A 40 9.43 -43.27 -8.83
C ASN A 40 8.54 -44.07 -7.86
N TYR A 41 7.41 -43.51 -7.42
CA TYR A 41 6.58 -44.10 -6.36
C TYR A 41 5.10 -43.92 -6.64
N LEU A 42 4.34 -45.01 -6.44
CA LEU A 42 2.89 -45.03 -6.53
C LEU A 42 2.29 -45.52 -5.22
N LYS A 43 1.20 -44.88 -4.81
CA LYS A 43 0.43 -45.28 -3.63
C LYS A 43 -1.05 -45.15 -3.88
N VAL A 44 -1.79 -46.22 -3.55
CA VAL A 44 -3.24 -46.23 -3.52
C VAL A 44 -3.68 -46.60 -2.11
N SER A 45 -4.45 -45.73 -1.47
CA SER A 45 -4.98 -45.97 -0.14
C SER A 45 -6.50 -45.90 -0.19
N SER A 46 -7.15 -47.02 0.12
CA SER A 46 -8.60 -47.18 0.19
C SER A 46 -8.94 -48.02 1.42
N PRO A 47 -9.17 -47.41 2.60
CA PRO A 47 -9.32 -48.16 3.86
C PRO A 47 -10.34 -49.30 3.74
N PRO A 48 -10.01 -50.55 4.13
CA PRO A 48 -8.80 -50.98 4.84
C PRO A 48 -7.58 -51.30 3.95
N TYR A 49 -7.68 -51.22 2.63
CA TYR A 49 -6.64 -51.61 1.67
C TYR A 49 -5.58 -50.52 1.43
N LEU A 50 -4.33 -50.95 1.31
CA LEU A 50 -3.20 -50.12 0.93
C LEU A 50 -2.36 -50.85 -0.12
N TRP A 51 -2.00 -50.15 -1.19
CA TRP A 51 -1.06 -50.62 -2.19
C TRP A 51 0.03 -49.59 -2.39
N GLU A 52 1.27 -50.06 -2.43
CA GLU A 52 2.47 -49.25 -2.66
C GLU A 52 3.33 -49.95 -3.71
N CYS A 53 3.86 -49.20 -4.66
CA CYS A 53 4.75 -49.70 -5.68
C CYS A 53 5.93 -48.74 -5.89
N PHE A 54 7.13 -49.31 -5.88
CA PHE A 54 8.39 -48.61 -6.12
C PHE A 54 8.82 -48.92 -7.55
N LEU A 55 8.68 -47.96 -8.45
CA LEU A 55 8.85 -48.18 -9.88
C LEU A 55 10.30 -48.47 -10.24
N PHE A 56 10.51 -49.26 -11.30
CA PHE A 56 11.86 -49.56 -11.80
C PHE A 56 12.59 -48.31 -12.28
N ASN A 57 11.91 -47.41 -12.99
CA ASN A 57 12.48 -46.16 -13.48
C ASN A 57 11.48 -45.00 -13.37
N SER A 58 11.94 -43.79 -13.66
CA SER A 58 11.17 -42.55 -13.53
C SER A 58 10.07 -42.38 -14.58
N ILE A 59 8.96 -41.81 -14.11
CA ILE A 59 7.74 -41.53 -14.86
C ILE A 59 7.46 -40.03 -14.84
N ASP A 60 6.81 -39.52 -15.88
CA ASP A 60 6.31 -38.15 -15.94
C ASP A 60 4.95 -38.03 -15.22
N PRO A 61 4.87 -37.47 -13.99
CA PRO A 61 3.63 -37.42 -13.21
C PRO A 61 2.60 -36.41 -13.74
N GLU A 62 2.99 -35.54 -14.68
CA GLU A 62 2.10 -34.55 -15.30
C GLU A 62 1.36 -35.10 -16.53
N LYS A 63 1.99 -36.02 -17.27
CA LYS A 63 1.41 -36.67 -18.45
C LYS A 63 0.71 -37.99 -18.11
N SER A 64 0.95 -38.50 -16.91
CA SER A 64 0.34 -39.73 -16.40
C SER A 64 -1.08 -39.50 -15.90
N PHE A 65 -1.99 -40.43 -16.19
CA PHE A 65 -3.40 -40.33 -15.85
C PHE A 65 -3.85 -41.50 -14.96
N VAL A 66 -4.83 -41.24 -14.10
CA VAL A 66 -5.47 -42.27 -13.27
C VAL A 66 -6.96 -42.27 -13.48
N ARG A 67 -7.49 -43.45 -13.75
CA ARG A 67 -8.92 -43.70 -13.80
C ARG A 67 -9.31 -44.57 -12.62
N ILE A 68 -10.19 -44.04 -11.77
CA ILE A 68 -10.75 -44.73 -10.61
C ILE A 68 -12.14 -45.24 -11.02
N THR A 69 -12.34 -46.55 -10.96
CA THR A 69 -13.63 -47.22 -11.18
C THR A 69 -14.14 -47.78 -9.84
N SER A 70 -15.40 -48.23 -9.77
CA SER A 70 -15.96 -48.83 -8.54
C SER A 70 -15.18 -50.06 -8.06
N ASP A 71 -14.57 -50.78 -9.00
CA ASP A 71 -13.99 -52.10 -8.73
C ASP A 71 -12.45 -52.08 -8.84
N ASN A 72 -11.86 -51.18 -9.64
CA ASN A 72 -10.41 -51.14 -9.88
C ASN A 72 -9.87 -49.70 -10.01
N VAL A 73 -8.59 -49.48 -9.65
CA VAL A 73 -7.81 -48.28 -10.00
C VAL A 73 -6.87 -48.61 -11.16
N SER A 74 -7.06 -47.95 -12.30
CA SER A 74 -6.19 -48.11 -13.47
C SER A 74 -5.31 -46.88 -13.67
N PHE A 75 -4.01 -47.10 -13.77
CA PHE A 75 -2.99 -46.10 -14.05
C PHE A 75 -2.56 -46.21 -15.52
N GLU A 76 -2.51 -45.07 -16.22
CA GLU A 76 -1.83 -44.93 -17.50
C GLU A 76 -0.64 -43.99 -17.30
N LEU A 77 0.54 -44.56 -17.17
CA LEU A 77 1.75 -43.85 -16.78
C LEU A 77 2.65 -43.64 -18.00
N GLN A 78 3.17 -42.43 -18.15
CA GLN A 78 4.09 -42.05 -19.22
C GLN A 78 5.53 -42.15 -18.73
N LYS A 79 6.34 -43.01 -19.33
CA LYS A 79 7.75 -43.12 -18.97
C LYS A 79 8.50 -41.85 -19.34
N SER A 80 9.51 -41.50 -18.53
CA SER A 80 10.43 -40.41 -18.86
C SER A 80 11.41 -40.82 -19.97
N MET A 81 11.79 -42.10 -20.01
CA MET A 81 12.65 -42.70 -21.03
C MET A 81 11.93 -43.88 -21.72
N ASP A 82 12.04 -43.94 -23.06
CA ASP A 82 11.45 -45.02 -23.87
C ASP A 82 12.27 -46.32 -23.75
N GLU A 83 12.09 -47.05 -22.66
CA GLU A 83 12.81 -48.30 -22.34
C GLU A 83 11.85 -49.38 -21.83
N VAL A 84 12.13 -50.65 -22.10
CA VAL A 84 11.37 -51.79 -21.56
C VAL A 84 11.98 -52.21 -20.22
N TRP A 85 11.18 -52.17 -19.15
CA TRP A 85 11.62 -52.35 -17.77
C TRP A 85 11.75 -53.82 -17.39
N ASN A 86 11.00 -54.72 -18.04
CA ASN A 86 10.92 -56.17 -17.77
C ASN A 86 10.34 -56.53 -16.39
N ASP A 87 10.67 -55.76 -15.35
CA ASP A 87 10.08 -55.81 -14.02
C ASP A 87 9.46 -54.46 -13.66
N LEU A 88 8.31 -54.48 -12.97
CA LEU A 88 7.62 -53.26 -12.55
C LEU A 88 8.34 -52.57 -11.38
N SER A 89 8.97 -53.36 -10.50
CA SER A 89 9.61 -52.89 -9.28
C SER A 89 11.12 -52.83 -9.38
N HIS A 90 11.75 -51.83 -8.75
CA HIS A 90 13.21 -51.73 -8.68
C HIS A 90 13.84 -52.97 -7.97
N PRO A 91 15.00 -53.50 -8.40
CA PRO A 91 15.62 -54.69 -7.80
C PRO A 91 15.92 -54.56 -6.29
N GLU A 92 16.20 -53.35 -5.83
CA GLU A 92 16.46 -53.03 -4.43
C GLU A 92 15.18 -52.77 -3.61
N ALA A 93 13.99 -52.91 -4.20
CA ALA A 93 12.72 -52.76 -3.51
C ALA A 93 12.51 -53.78 -2.39
N GLY A 94 13.37 -54.80 -2.23
CA GLY A 94 13.40 -55.68 -1.07
C GLY A 94 14.05 -55.05 0.18
N SER A 95 14.90 -54.02 0.02
CA SER A 95 15.60 -53.35 1.11
C SER A 95 14.72 -52.31 1.81
N GLU A 96 14.61 -52.39 3.14
CA GLU A 96 13.81 -51.46 3.93
C GLU A 96 14.35 -50.01 3.87
N ILE A 97 15.68 -49.86 3.74
CA ILE A 97 16.35 -48.56 3.63
C ILE A 97 15.93 -47.86 2.34
N TYR A 98 15.99 -48.58 1.21
CA TYR A 98 15.59 -48.07 -0.10
C TYR A 98 14.10 -47.65 -0.12
N ARG A 99 13.22 -48.47 0.45
CA ARG A 99 11.78 -48.14 0.56
C ARG A 99 11.55 -46.86 1.36
N LYS A 100 12.32 -46.63 2.42
CA LYS A 100 12.19 -45.44 3.25
C LYS A 100 12.62 -44.19 2.48
N GLU A 101 13.77 -44.23 1.81
CA GLU A 101 14.27 -43.12 1.00
C GLU A 101 13.30 -42.75 -0.13
N GLN A 102 12.76 -43.74 -0.86
CA GLN A 102 11.78 -43.47 -1.93
C GLN A 102 10.46 -42.89 -1.41
N ARG A 103 10.04 -43.23 -0.18
CA ARG A 103 8.86 -42.61 0.43
C ARG A 103 9.13 -41.15 0.81
N GLU A 104 10.31 -40.85 1.32
CA GLU A 104 10.72 -39.49 1.70
C GLU A 104 10.83 -38.59 0.46
N THR A 105 11.51 -39.05 -0.60
CA THR A 105 11.59 -38.30 -1.87
C THR A 105 10.22 -38.07 -2.49
N ALA A 106 9.35 -39.08 -2.47
CA ALA A 106 8.00 -38.95 -3.01
C ALA A 106 7.11 -37.99 -2.21
N PHE A 107 7.29 -37.97 -0.89
CA PHE A 107 6.60 -37.03 -0.03
C PHE A 107 7.04 -35.58 -0.31
N GLU A 108 8.36 -35.34 -0.41
CA GLU A 108 8.91 -34.03 -0.73
C GLU A 108 8.47 -33.52 -2.12
N GLU A 109 8.50 -34.38 -3.15
CA GLU A 109 8.07 -34.03 -4.50
C GLU A 109 6.59 -33.61 -4.51
N ASN A 110 5.73 -34.37 -3.83
CA ASN A 110 4.31 -34.05 -3.75
C ASN A 110 4.04 -32.77 -2.94
N GLN A 111 4.78 -32.54 -1.85
CA GLN A 111 4.69 -31.29 -1.09
C GLN A 111 5.09 -30.08 -1.94
N LYS A 112 6.21 -30.14 -2.65
CA LYS A 112 6.66 -29.08 -3.57
C LYS A 112 5.64 -28.82 -4.67
N ARG A 113 5.07 -29.88 -5.26
CA ARG A 113 4.01 -29.77 -6.28
C ARG A 113 2.77 -29.08 -5.75
N LEU A 114 2.32 -29.44 -4.55
CA LEU A 114 1.16 -28.83 -3.90
C LEU A 114 1.42 -27.35 -3.59
N GLN A 115 2.59 -27.02 -3.05
CA GLN A 115 3.01 -25.65 -2.78
C GLN A 115 3.04 -24.79 -4.06
N ASN A 116 3.69 -25.28 -5.11
CA ASN A 116 3.75 -24.57 -6.41
C ASN A 116 2.35 -24.35 -7.01
N SER A 117 1.44 -25.31 -6.85
CA SER A 117 0.04 -25.16 -7.30
C SER A 117 -0.71 -24.08 -6.53
N LEU A 118 -0.51 -24.01 -5.20
CA LEU A 118 -1.10 -22.97 -4.35
C LEU A 118 -0.54 -21.58 -4.70
N GLU A 119 0.78 -21.47 -4.83
CA GLU A 119 1.45 -20.21 -5.19
C GLU A 119 1.01 -19.72 -6.58
N SER A 120 0.94 -20.61 -7.58
CA SER A 120 0.47 -20.24 -8.92
C SER A 120 -1.00 -19.78 -8.92
N LYS A 121 -1.88 -20.43 -8.15
CA LYS A 121 -3.28 -19.99 -7.98
C LYS A 121 -3.36 -18.62 -7.32
N GLN A 122 -2.55 -18.38 -6.29
CA GLN A 122 -2.48 -17.10 -5.61
C GLN A 122 -1.96 -15.99 -6.53
N GLN A 123 -0.89 -16.26 -7.29
CA GLN A 123 -0.36 -15.34 -8.30
C GLN A 123 -1.41 -15.00 -9.35
N ARG A 124 -2.12 -15.99 -9.91
CA ARG A 124 -3.21 -15.76 -10.89
C ARG A 124 -4.31 -14.87 -10.33
N LYS A 125 -4.67 -15.04 -9.06
CA LYS A 125 -5.67 -14.20 -8.39
C LYS A 125 -5.16 -12.76 -8.24
N GLN A 126 -3.91 -12.58 -7.82
CA GLN A 126 -3.29 -11.26 -7.67
C GLN A 126 -3.13 -10.54 -9.01
N THR A 127 -2.70 -11.24 -10.07
CA THR A 127 -2.56 -10.64 -11.42
C THR A 127 -3.92 -10.22 -11.96
N ALA A 128 -4.94 -11.06 -11.86
CA ALA A 128 -6.30 -10.72 -12.27
C ALA A 128 -6.85 -9.50 -11.51
N GLN A 129 -6.63 -9.43 -10.19
CA GLN A 129 -7.05 -8.28 -9.39
C GLN A 129 -6.31 -7.00 -9.80
N ARG A 130 -5.00 -7.08 -10.02
CA ARG A 130 -4.18 -5.94 -10.47
C ARG A 130 -4.60 -5.43 -11.84
N GLU A 131 -4.89 -6.33 -12.78
CA GLU A 131 -5.39 -5.97 -14.11
C GLU A 131 -6.76 -5.30 -14.05
N SER A 132 -7.66 -5.77 -13.18
CA SER A 132 -8.96 -5.14 -12.96
C SER A 132 -8.80 -3.71 -12.44
N ILE A 133 -7.97 -3.50 -11.41
CA ILE A 133 -7.72 -2.16 -10.85
C ILE A 133 -7.08 -1.25 -11.90
N ARG A 134 -6.14 -1.77 -12.69
CA ARG A 134 -5.49 -1.01 -13.77
C ARG A 134 -6.50 -0.49 -14.79
N LYS A 135 -7.43 -1.34 -15.24
CA LYS A 135 -8.50 -0.94 -16.16
C LYS A 135 -9.41 0.13 -15.55
N GLN A 136 -9.75 -0.01 -14.26
CA GLN A 136 -10.56 0.98 -13.57
C GLN A 136 -9.86 2.36 -13.50
N MET A 137 -8.56 2.37 -13.18
CA MET A 137 -7.77 3.61 -13.14
C MET A 137 -7.67 4.27 -14.52
N GLU A 138 -7.53 3.48 -15.59
CA GLU A 138 -7.47 3.98 -16.96
C GLU A 138 -8.78 4.67 -17.37
N VAL A 139 -9.94 4.09 -17.01
CA VAL A 139 -11.25 4.72 -17.25
C VAL A 139 -11.37 6.02 -16.46
N GLU A 140 -11.02 6.01 -15.18
CA GLU A 140 -11.11 7.19 -14.32
C GLU A 140 -10.17 8.32 -14.79
N GLU A 141 -8.98 7.99 -15.27
CA GLU A 141 -8.04 8.97 -15.82
C GLU A 141 -8.59 9.63 -17.10
N LEU A 142 -9.20 8.85 -18.00
CA LEU A 142 -9.86 9.38 -19.18
C LEU A 142 -11.02 10.31 -18.81
N GLU A 143 -11.84 9.94 -17.83
CA GLU A 143 -12.94 10.77 -17.32
C GLU A 143 -12.41 12.08 -16.73
N ARG A 144 -11.36 12.03 -15.91
CA ARG A 144 -10.71 13.23 -15.34
C ARG A 144 -10.19 14.16 -16.43
N GLN A 145 -9.56 13.63 -17.47
CA GLN A 145 -9.07 14.42 -18.60
C GLN A 145 -10.21 15.08 -19.40
N ILE A 146 -11.38 14.44 -19.50
CA ILE A 146 -12.57 15.03 -20.14
C ILE A 146 -13.08 16.19 -19.28
N ILE A 147 -13.28 15.96 -17.98
CA ILE A 147 -13.77 16.99 -17.04
C ILE A 147 -12.82 18.19 -17.01
N GLU A 148 -11.50 17.96 -16.99
CA GLU A 148 -10.51 19.03 -16.99
C GLU A 148 -10.56 19.85 -18.28
N ARG A 149 -10.68 19.19 -19.44
CA ARG A 149 -10.85 19.88 -20.72
C ARG A 149 -12.12 20.73 -20.75
N GLU A 150 -13.23 20.21 -20.26
CA GLU A 150 -14.49 20.97 -20.17
C GLU A 150 -14.38 22.16 -19.22
N LYS A 151 -13.82 21.96 -18.03
CA LYS A 151 -13.58 23.02 -17.05
C LYS A 151 -12.68 24.11 -17.62
N MET A 152 -11.60 23.73 -18.30
CA MET A 152 -10.70 24.68 -18.97
C MET A 152 -11.42 25.48 -20.05
N ARG A 153 -12.28 24.82 -20.85
CA ARG A 153 -13.06 25.48 -21.90
C ARG A 153 -14.06 26.49 -21.32
N GLU A 154 -14.80 26.12 -20.28
CA GLU A 154 -15.74 27.03 -19.62
C GLU A 154 -15.03 28.19 -18.93
N ASN A 155 -13.90 27.94 -18.26
CA ASN A 155 -13.08 28.99 -17.68
C ASN A 155 -12.55 29.98 -18.73
N GLN A 156 -12.11 29.48 -19.90
CA GLN A 156 -11.66 30.33 -21.00
C GLN A 156 -12.80 31.21 -21.56
N LYS A 157 -14.00 30.65 -21.74
CA LYS A 157 -15.18 31.43 -22.16
C LYS A 157 -15.52 32.51 -21.13
N ALA A 158 -15.60 32.16 -19.86
CA ALA A 158 -15.88 33.10 -18.78
C ALA A 158 -14.83 34.23 -18.72
N ALA A 159 -13.54 33.89 -18.88
CA ALA A 159 -12.47 34.87 -18.94
C ALA A 159 -12.60 35.81 -20.14
N ALA A 160 -12.94 35.27 -21.32
CA ALA A 160 -13.18 36.06 -22.52
C ALA A 160 -14.37 37.02 -22.37
N ASP A 161 -15.47 36.57 -21.75
CA ASP A 161 -16.65 37.40 -21.49
C ASP A 161 -16.36 38.53 -20.50
N ILE A 162 -15.59 38.25 -19.44
CA ILE A 162 -15.13 39.27 -18.49
C ILE A 162 -14.28 40.31 -19.21
N LYS A 163 -13.32 39.87 -20.04
CA LYS A 163 -12.46 40.76 -20.82
C LYS A 163 -13.28 41.65 -21.76
N ARG A 164 -14.25 41.07 -22.48
CA ARG A 164 -15.15 41.82 -23.38
C ARG A 164 -15.96 42.87 -22.62
N LYS A 165 -16.52 42.54 -21.46
CA LYS A 165 -17.23 43.51 -20.60
C LYS A 165 -16.32 44.63 -20.12
N GLN A 166 -15.08 44.33 -19.73
CA GLN A 166 -14.09 45.34 -19.34
C GLN A 166 -13.74 46.28 -20.51
N GLU A 167 -13.54 45.74 -21.71
CA GLU A 167 -13.28 46.54 -22.92
C GLU A 167 -14.47 47.45 -23.27
N GLN A 168 -15.70 46.94 -23.17
CA GLN A 168 -16.91 47.75 -23.35
C GLN A 168 -17.02 48.88 -22.33
N LEU A 169 -16.77 48.60 -21.05
CA LEU A 169 -16.74 49.61 -19.99
C LEU A 169 -15.69 50.69 -20.27
N LYS A 170 -14.47 50.29 -20.64
CA LYS A 170 -13.40 51.22 -21.03
C LYS A 170 -13.80 52.08 -22.23
N ALA A 171 -14.35 51.47 -23.28
CA ALA A 171 -14.80 52.19 -24.47
C ALA A 171 -15.91 53.21 -24.14
N ASN A 172 -16.87 52.85 -23.29
CA ASN A 172 -17.93 53.75 -22.84
C ASN A 172 -17.38 54.95 -22.06
N VAL A 173 -16.42 54.73 -21.15
CA VAL A 173 -15.74 55.81 -20.41
C VAL A 173 -14.98 56.74 -21.35
N ILE A 174 -14.24 56.18 -22.32
CA ILE A 174 -13.51 56.96 -23.33
C ILE A 174 -14.49 57.80 -24.16
N ALA A 175 -15.61 57.21 -24.61
CA ALA A 175 -16.62 57.92 -25.38
C ALA A 175 -17.26 59.07 -24.58
N GLN A 176 -17.54 58.87 -23.28
CA GLN A 176 -18.04 59.92 -22.39
C GLN A 176 -17.03 61.06 -22.23
N LYS A 177 -15.76 60.75 -21.94
CA LYS A 177 -14.70 61.77 -21.84
C LYS A 177 -14.52 62.55 -23.14
N ARG A 178 -14.61 61.87 -24.30
CA ARG A 178 -14.49 62.51 -25.61
C ARG A 178 -15.64 63.49 -25.88
N LYS A 179 -16.87 63.14 -25.50
CA LYS A 179 -18.02 64.08 -25.55
C LYS A 179 -17.81 65.30 -24.64
N GLN A 180 -17.31 65.11 -23.43
CA GLN A 180 -16.99 66.20 -22.51
C GLN A 180 -15.88 67.12 -23.05
N LEU A 181 -14.83 66.54 -23.65
CA LEU A 181 -13.73 67.29 -24.26
C LEU A 181 -14.18 68.10 -25.49
N GLN A 182 -15.07 67.54 -26.32
CA GLN A 182 -15.67 68.29 -27.44
C GLN A 182 -16.49 69.49 -26.98
N GLN A 183 -17.29 69.34 -25.90
CA GLN A 183 -18.00 70.48 -25.30
C GLN A 183 -17.05 71.57 -24.76
N PHE A 184 -15.82 71.20 -24.38
CA PHE A 184 -14.80 72.13 -23.90
C PHE A 184 -13.99 72.77 -25.04
N SER A 185 -13.83 72.11 -26.20
CA SER A 185 -13.01 72.63 -27.31
C SER A 185 -13.61 73.85 -28.00
N ASP A 186 -14.93 74.02 -27.94
CA ASP A 186 -15.63 75.17 -28.53
C ASP A 186 -15.34 76.50 -27.81
N LYS A 187 -14.59 76.47 -26.68
CA LYS A 187 -14.30 77.65 -25.83
C LYS A 187 -12.80 77.97 -25.68
N ILE A 188 -11.90 77.39 -26.48
CA ILE A 188 -10.45 77.53 -26.26
C ILE A 188 -9.84 78.64 -27.15
N PRO A 189 -9.02 79.57 -26.60
CA PRO A 189 -8.30 80.58 -27.38
C PRO A 189 -7.13 80.01 -28.20
N PRO A 190 -6.69 80.68 -29.28
CA PRO A 190 -5.72 80.14 -30.24
C PRO A 190 -4.31 79.91 -29.66
N THR A 191 -3.67 78.83 -30.09
CA THR A 191 -2.37 78.35 -29.61
C THR A 191 -1.16 79.13 -30.20
N ARG A 192 -0.12 79.37 -29.39
CA ARG A 192 1.16 80.00 -29.81
C ARG A 192 2.07 79.03 -30.58
N LYS A 193 2.97 79.56 -31.43
CA LYS A 193 3.87 78.79 -32.33
C LYS A 193 4.97 78.01 -31.57
N SER A 194 5.29 76.80 -32.05
CA SER A 194 6.22 75.85 -31.44
C SER A 194 7.70 76.09 -31.78
N GLY A 195 8.60 75.85 -30.83
CA GLY A 195 10.04 75.69 -31.04
C GLY A 195 10.47 74.22 -30.92
N HIS A 196 11.52 73.82 -31.64
CA HIS A 196 12.02 72.45 -31.69
C HIS A 196 13.25 72.30 -30.79
N ILE A 197 13.26 71.27 -29.94
CA ILE A 197 14.41 70.92 -29.10
C ILE A 197 14.66 69.43 -29.29
N THR A 198 15.92 69.07 -29.54
CA THR A 198 16.39 67.70 -29.68
C THR A 198 16.75 67.12 -28.32
N VAL A 199 16.27 65.91 -28.04
CA VAL A 199 16.49 65.18 -26.78
C VAL A 199 17.05 63.80 -27.10
N SER A 200 18.06 63.37 -26.36
CA SER A 200 18.60 62.00 -26.40
C SER A 200 18.40 61.30 -25.04
N PHE A 201 18.25 59.97 -25.07
CA PHE A 201 17.94 59.15 -23.90
C PHE A 201 19.07 58.14 -23.59
N THR A 202 19.26 57.85 -22.31
CA THR A 202 20.15 56.80 -21.80
C THR A 202 19.47 55.43 -21.77
N PRO A 203 20.17 54.31 -22.07
CA PRO A 203 19.58 52.97 -22.06
C PRO A 203 19.31 52.46 -20.64
N ARG A 204 18.13 51.87 -20.39
CA ARG A 204 17.67 51.33 -19.09
C ARG A 204 16.97 49.97 -19.27
N GLU A 205 17.04 49.11 -18.24
CA GLU A 205 16.47 47.74 -18.23
C GLU A 205 14.98 47.65 -17.89
N PHE A 206 14.38 48.67 -17.26
CA PHE A 206 12.95 48.68 -16.90
C PHE A 206 12.14 49.66 -17.75
N PRO A 207 10.90 49.29 -18.16
CA PRO A 207 10.10 50.05 -19.12
C PRO A 207 9.44 51.33 -18.55
N THR A 208 9.43 51.53 -17.23
CA THR A 208 8.82 52.72 -16.60
C THR A 208 9.79 53.91 -16.60
N ALA A 209 9.32 55.11 -16.94
CA ALA A 209 10.15 56.31 -16.95
C ALA A 209 10.66 56.68 -15.54
N ALA A 210 11.90 57.18 -15.44
CA ALA A 210 12.57 57.46 -14.16
C ALA A 210 11.79 58.39 -13.20
N ARG A 211 10.90 59.24 -13.75
CA ARG A 211 10.07 60.17 -12.99
C ARG A 211 9.02 59.48 -12.09
N GLU A 212 8.67 58.24 -12.41
CA GLU A 212 7.68 57.44 -11.65
C GLU A 212 8.34 56.26 -10.91
N SER A 213 9.67 56.18 -10.89
CA SER A 213 10.40 55.04 -10.32
C SER A 213 10.46 55.13 -8.78
N GLN A 214 9.85 54.16 -8.11
CA GLN A 214 9.98 53.91 -6.68
C GLN A 214 11.20 52.98 -6.43
N GLU A 215 12.36 53.32 -6.99
CA GLU A 215 13.53 52.40 -7.07
C GLU A 215 14.00 51.90 -5.69
N ALA A 216 13.88 52.74 -4.66
CA ALA A 216 14.20 52.36 -3.29
C ALA A 216 13.18 51.37 -2.71
N GLU A 217 11.89 51.59 -2.92
CA GLU A 217 10.83 50.69 -2.43
C GLU A 217 10.83 49.35 -3.18
N GLU A 218 11.17 49.36 -4.48
CA GLU A 218 11.32 48.16 -5.32
C GLU A 218 12.50 47.29 -4.87
N ARG A 219 13.64 47.91 -4.54
CA ARG A 219 14.80 47.20 -3.95
C ARG A 219 14.46 46.64 -2.58
N GLU A 220 13.84 47.43 -1.72
CA GLU A 220 13.41 46.96 -0.40
C GLU A 220 12.39 45.80 -0.49
N TRP A 221 11.50 45.82 -1.47
CA TRP A 221 10.54 44.75 -1.68
C TRP A 221 11.23 43.44 -2.08
N LEU A 222 12.20 43.50 -3.00
CA LEU A 222 13.02 42.36 -3.40
C LEU A 222 13.85 41.81 -2.23
N ASP A 223 14.46 42.69 -1.44
CA ASP A 223 15.23 42.31 -0.26
C ASP A 223 14.34 41.66 0.82
N LYS A 224 13.13 42.19 1.05
CA LYS A 224 12.13 41.59 1.95
C LYS A 224 11.69 40.21 1.47
N GLN A 225 11.53 40.02 0.15
CA GLN A 225 11.14 38.75 -0.44
C GLN A 225 12.27 37.70 -0.32
N MET A 226 13.50 38.11 -0.58
CA MET A 226 14.70 37.28 -0.43
C MET A 226 14.95 36.91 1.04
N ALA A 227 14.79 37.86 1.96
CA ALA A 227 14.90 37.62 3.41
C ALA A 227 13.79 36.68 3.92
N ALA A 228 12.55 36.83 3.44
CA ALA A 228 11.45 35.93 3.78
C ALA A 228 11.68 34.50 3.25
N SER A 229 12.18 34.37 2.02
CA SER A 229 12.55 33.09 1.41
C SER A 229 13.73 32.41 2.14
N ALA A 230 14.74 33.20 2.53
CA ALA A 230 15.86 32.73 3.34
C ALA A 230 15.41 32.27 4.75
N SER A 231 14.45 32.96 5.36
CA SER A 231 13.90 32.57 6.67
C SER A 231 13.14 31.23 6.65
N LEU A 232 12.63 30.82 5.49
CA LEU A 232 11.95 29.53 5.31
C LEU A 232 12.94 28.36 5.24
N LYS A 233 14.16 28.61 4.74
CA LYS A 233 15.30 27.69 4.81
C LYS A 233 16.01 27.86 6.16
N LEU A 234 15.38 27.36 7.21
CA LEU A 234 15.96 27.26 8.54
C LEU A 234 17.12 26.27 8.55
N ASP A 235 18.33 26.76 8.30
CA ASP A 235 19.55 26.00 8.55
C ASP A 235 19.86 26.03 10.05
N LEU A 236 19.62 24.90 10.72
CA LEU A 236 19.63 24.77 12.19
C LEU A 236 21.03 24.67 12.80
N SER A 237 22.06 24.66 11.97
CA SER A 237 23.47 24.49 12.34
C SER A 237 24.02 25.69 13.14
N ASP A 238 23.52 26.91 12.89
CA ASP A 238 24.22 28.16 13.26
C ASP A 238 23.70 28.88 14.53
N LEU A 239 22.81 28.24 15.31
CA LEU A 239 22.27 28.86 16.52
C LEU A 239 23.18 28.69 17.75
N SER A 240 23.47 29.80 18.43
CA SER A 240 24.22 29.80 19.70
C SER A 240 23.49 28.98 20.79
N PRO A 241 24.22 28.32 21.72
CA PRO A 241 23.61 27.42 22.71
C PRO A 241 22.54 28.07 23.59
N GLN A 242 22.67 29.36 23.89
CA GLN A 242 21.71 30.11 24.70
C GLN A 242 20.41 30.39 23.93
N ARG A 243 20.50 30.73 22.63
CA ARG A 243 19.33 30.88 21.76
C ARG A 243 18.61 29.55 21.54
N LYS A 244 19.36 28.44 21.44
CA LYS A 244 18.77 27.09 21.40
C LYS A 244 17.95 26.78 22.66
N LYS A 245 18.43 27.16 23.85
CA LYS A 245 17.70 26.97 25.12
C LYS A 245 16.43 27.81 25.21
N THR A 246 16.48 29.10 24.88
CA THR A 246 15.30 29.98 24.92
C THR A 246 14.24 29.54 23.91
N GLN A 247 14.67 29.22 22.69
CA GLN A 247 13.79 28.76 21.63
C GLN A 247 13.18 27.38 21.91
N LYS A 248 13.92 26.48 22.58
CA LYS A 248 13.39 25.20 23.07
C LYS A 248 12.18 25.39 23.98
N VAL A 249 12.31 26.25 25.00
CA VAL A 249 11.23 26.53 25.97
C VAL A 249 10.04 27.20 25.30
N GLU A 250 10.31 28.17 24.42
CA GLU A 250 9.26 28.89 23.70
C GLU A 250 8.45 27.97 22.78
N LYS A 251 9.12 27.10 22.01
CA LYS A 251 8.46 26.17 21.08
C LYS A 251 7.66 25.11 21.84
N GLU A 252 8.18 24.57 22.94
CA GLU A 252 7.44 23.63 23.80
C GLU A 252 6.17 24.28 24.39
N SER A 253 6.28 25.50 24.90
CA SER A 253 5.14 26.26 25.44
C SER A 253 4.10 26.57 24.36
N ARG A 254 4.55 26.96 23.17
CA ARG A 254 3.68 27.24 22.01
C ARG A 254 2.92 25.99 21.59
N SER A 255 3.58 24.85 21.44
CA SER A 255 2.92 23.58 21.07
C SER A 255 1.88 23.16 22.10
N LYS A 256 2.21 23.25 23.40
CA LYS A 256 1.26 22.98 24.51
C LYS A 256 0.07 23.93 24.49
N SER A 257 0.28 25.21 24.16
CA SER A 257 -0.79 26.19 24.04
C SER A 257 -1.76 25.84 22.91
N MET A 258 -1.26 25.43 21.74
CA MET A 258 -2.11 24.98 20.63
C MET A 258 -2.90 23.72 20.97
N PHE A 259 -2.26 22.76 21.64
CA PHE A 259 -2.95 21.56 22.14
C PHE A 259 -4.09 21.91 23.10
N LYS A 260 -3.86 22.82 24.05
CA LYS A 260 -4.90 23.28 25.00
C LYS A 260 -6.06 23.99 24.30
N LYS A 261 -5.80 24.67 23.18
CA LYS A 261 -6.83 25.33 22.37
C LYS A 261 -7.64 24.35 21.50
N GLY A 262 -7.24 23.08 21.42
CA GLY A 262 -7.92 22.06 20.61
C GLY A 262 -7.54 22.07 19.12
N ASP A 263 -6.59 22.90 18.70
CA ASP A 263 -6.08 22.87 17.32
C ASP A 263 -4.97 21.82 17.19
N PHE A 264 -5.40 20.56 17.03
CA PHE A 264 -4.49 19.42 16.97
C PHE A 264 -3.62 19.42 15.70
N ARG A 265 -4.14 19.91 14.57
CA ARG A 265 -3.38 19.93 13.29
C ARG A 265 -2.21 20.91 13.37
N SER A 266 -2.46 22.12 13.88
CA SER A 266 -1.39 23.08 14.11
C SER A 266 -0.44 22.62 15.22
N ALA A 267 -0.95 21.94 16.26
CA ALA A 267 -0.13 21.37 17.32
C ALA A 267 0.83 20.31 16.79
N VAL A 268 0.37 19.37 15.93
CA VAL A 268 1.22 18.37 15.28
C VAL A 268 2.37 19.04 14.52
N ASN A 269 2.07 20.03 13.67
CA ASN A 269 3.11 20.76 12.94
C ASN A 269 4.11 21.45 13.88
N ALA A 270 3.62 22.10 14.94
CA ALA A 270 4.46 22.77 15.92
C ALA A 270 5.35 21.79 16.71
N TYR A 271 4.83 20.63 17.11
CA TYR A 271 5.59 19.56 17.76
C TYR A 271 6.63 18.95 16.81
N THR A 272 6.28 18.68 15.55
CA THR A 272 7.22 18.17 14.54
C THR A 272 8.39 19.13 14.35
N LEU A 273 8.13 20.44 14.28
CA LEU A 273 9.18 21.45 14.22
C LEU A 273 10.01 21.46 15.51
N ALA A 274 9.38 21.38 16.68
CA ALA A 274 10.09 21.35 17.95
C ALA A 274 11.02 20.13 18.09
N ILE A 275 10.60 18.96 17.61
CA ILE A 275 11.41 17.73 17.60
C ILE A 275 12.61 17.87 16.66
N ARG A 276 12.43 18.47 15.48
CA ARG A 276 13.56 18.75 14.56
C ARG A 276 14.63 19.62 15.20
N MET A 277 14.24 20.53 16.09
CA MET A 277 15.18 21.37 16.84
C MET A 277 15.79 20.68 18.06
N CYS A 278 15.02 19.82 18.72
CA CYS A 278 15.36 19.17 19.99
C CYS A 278 14.96 17.68 19.98
N PRO A 279 15.70 16.82 19.26
CA PRO A 279 15.30 15.43 19.07
C PRO A 279 15.31 14.61 20.37
N ASN A 280 16.18 14.97 21.31
CA ASN A 280 16.41 14.20 22.54
C ASN A 280 15.38 14.47 23.66
N LEU A 281 14.43 15.39 23.44
CA LEU A 281 13.46 15.74 24.49
C LEU A 281 12.22 14.84 24.43
N HIS A 282 12.14 13.90 25.36
CA HIS A 282 11.05 12.91 25.42
C HIS A 282 9.66 13.53 25.66
N SER A 283 9.57 14.69 26.34
CA SER A 283 8.28 15.38 26.57
C SER A 283 7.62 15.86 25.28
N LEU A 284 8.40 16.17 24.24
CA LEU A 284 7.87 16.61 22.94
C LEU A 284 7.29 15.43 22.15
N HIS A 285 7.96 14.28 22.16
CA HIS A 285 7.46 13.04 21.56
C HIS A 285 6.17 12.58 22.24
N LEU A 286 6.09 12.71 23.57
CA LEU A 286 4.88 12.45 24.34
C LEU A 286 3.74 13.41 23.99
N GLY A 287 4.03 14.70 23.82
CA GLY A 287 3.05 15.70 23.39
C GLY A 287 2.53 15.43 21.97
N LEU A 288 3.43 15.08 21.04
CA LEU A 288 3.08 14.76 19.66
C LEU A 288 2.22 13.49 19.57
N SER A 289 2.64 12.41 20.24
CA SER A 289 1.87 11.16 20.27
C SER A 289 0.45 11.39 20.79
N ARG A 290 0.26 12.15 21.86
CA ARG A 290 -1.09 12.53 22.33
C ARG A 290 -1.93 13.27 21.28
N CYS A 291 -1.33 14.21 20.53
CA CYS A 291 -2.02 14.89 19.43
C CYS A 291 -2.45 13.91 18.33
N LEU A 292 -1.57 12.96 17.99
CA LEU A 292 -1.82 11.93 16.97
C LEU A 292 -2.89 10.94 17.42
N LEU A 293 -2.92 10.55 18.69
CA LEU A 293 -3.98 9.70 19.25
C LEU A 293 -5.36 10.34 19.15
N ILE A 294 -5.46 11.63 19.49
CA ILE A 294 -6.72 12.38 19.32
C ILE A 294 -7.11 12.46 17.83
N SER A 295 -6.12 12.54 16.95
CA SER A 295 -6.30 12.54 15.50
C SER A 295 -6.46 11.14 14.89
N GLN A 296 -6.58 10.08 15.70
CA GLN A 296 -6.72 8.67 15.32
C GLN A 296 -5.53 8.03 14.55
N PHE A 297 -4.35 8.66 14.56
CA PHE A 297 -3.12 8.10 13.97
C PHE A 297 -2.33 7.27 14.99
N ALA A 298 -2.90 6.15 15.43
CA ALA A 298 -2.36 5.32 16.51
C ALA A 298 -1.02 4.63 16.18
N HIS A 299 -0.82 4.21 14.93
CA HIS A 299 0.43 3.55 14.51
C HIS A 299 1.64 4.47 14.67
N THR A 300 1.60 5.67 14.08
CA THR A 300 2.67 6.68 14.22
C THR A 300 2.86 7.14 15.66
N ALA A 301 1.79 7.15 16.47
CA ALA A 301 1.89 7.48 17.88
C ALA A 301 2.68 6.42 18.66
N LEU A 302 2.49 5.12 18.38
CA LEU A 302 3.24 4.03 19.01
C LEU A 302 4.73 4.09 18.70
N GLU A 303 5.12 4.42 17.46
CA GLU A 303 6.53 4.58 17.08
C GLU A 303 7.23 5.68 17.90
N LEU A 304 6.52 6.78 18.18
CA LEU A 304 7.03 7.89 18.98
C LEU A 304 7.08 7.59 20.49
N LEU A 305 6.43 6.51 20.95
CA LEU A 305 6.38 6.10 22.36
C LEU A 305 7.45 5.05 22.73
N VAL A 306 8.51 4.96 21.92
CA VAL A 306 9.67 4.10 22.15
C VAL A 306 10.84 4.94 22.71
N PRO A 307 11.55 4.50 23.78
CA PRO A 307 11.37 3.26 24.52
C PRO A 307 10.15 3.25 25.48
N ALA A 308 9.75 2.05 25.88
CA ALA A 308 8.72 1.81 26.86
C ALA A 308 9.15 2.29 28.26
N VAL A 309 8.51 3.33 28.79
CA VAL A 309 8.81 3.91 30.11
C VAL A 309 7.52 4.02 30.93
N PRO A 310 7.54 3.92 32.27
CA PRO A 310 6.32 4.07 33.09
C PRO A 310 5.55 5.37 32.80
N SER A 311 6.26 6.46 32.52
CA SER A 311 5.66 7.77 32.18
C SER A 311 4.77 7.75 30.93
N ASN A 312 5.09 6.89 29.94
CA ASN A 312 4.35 6.79 28.69
C ASN A 312 3.45 5.54 28.61
N ALA A 313 3.35 4.76 29.70
CA ALA A 313 2.57 3.53 29.74
C ALA A 313 1.08 3.77 29.43
N ASN A 314 0.49 4.84 29.99
CA ASN A 314 -0.91 5.16 29.75
C ASN A 314 -1.17 5.58 28.29
N ASP A 315 -0.28 6.40 27.72
CA ASP A 315 -0.39 6.82 26.31
C ASP A 315 -0.22 5.64 25.36
N ARG A 316 0.67 4.68 25.67
CA ARG A 316 0.81 3.42 24.91
C ARG A 316 -0.42 2.53 25.01
N LYS A 317 -1.01 2.41 26.21
CA LYS A 317 -2.27 1.68 26.42
C LYS A 317 -3.37 2.24 25.52
N GLU A 318 -3.57 3.56 25.55
CA GLU A 318 -4.57 4.23 24.72
C GLU A 318 -4.28 4.07 23.22
N ALA A 319 -3.01 4.12 22.82
CA ALA A 319 -2.62 3.87 21.43
C ALA A 319 -2.98 2.47 20.94
N HIS A 320 -2.72 1.43 21.74
CA HIS A 320 -3.16 0.07 21.44
C HIS A 320 -4.68 -0.05 21.42
N LYS A 321 -5.40 0.59 22.35
CA LYS A 321 -6.87 0.60 22.35
C LYS A 321 -7.43 1.20 21.06
N ILE A 322 -6.94 2.38 20.66
CA ILE A 322 -7.40 3.08 19.44
C ILE A 322 -7.07 2.26 18.19
N ARG A 323 -5.87 1.68 18.11
CA ARG A 323 -5.47 0.84 16.98
C ARG A 323 -6.30 -0.44 16.91
N GLY A 324 -6.55 -1.10 18.04
CA GLY A 324 -7.43 -2.27 18.12
C GLY A 324 -8.85 -1.96 17.67
N THR A 325 -9.42 -0.82 18.09
CA THR A 325 -10.75 -0.39 17.61
C THR A 325 -10.77 -0.07 16.11
N ALA A 326 -9.68 0.49 15.57
CA ALA A 326 -9.57 0.74 14.13
C ALA A 326 -9.49 -0.57 13.34
N PHE A 327 -8.74 -1.57 13.82
CA PHE A 327 -8.69 -2.89 13.21
C PHE A 327 -10.03 -3.63 13.29
N GLN A 328 -10.75 -3.52 14.40
CA GLN A 328 -12.11 -4.04 14.52
C GLN A 328 -13.06 -3.41 13.49
N ALA A 329 -12.96 -2.10 13.26
CA ALA A 329 -13.74 -1.40 12.22
C ALA A 329 -13.36 -1.81 10.79
N LEU A 330 -12.14 -2.32 10.59
CA LEU A 330 -11.63 -2.87 9.33
C LEU A 330 -11.83 -4.39 9.22
N GLU A 331 -12.56 -5.02 10.14
CA GLU A 331 -12.80 -6.47 10.21
C GLU A 331 -11.52 -7.32 10.35
N LEU A 332 -10.42 -6.71 10.78
CA LEU A 332 -9.15 -7.37 11.12
C LEU A 332 -9.16 -7.77 12.60
N TYR A 333 -10.00 -8.75 12.93
CA TYR A 333 -10.30 -9.11 14.32
C TYR A 333 -9.11 -9.71 15.08
N VAL A 334 -8.25 -10.48 14.42
CA VAL A 334 -7.09 -11.14 15.06
C VAL A 334 -6.06 -10.09 15.48
N GLU A 335 -5.72 -9.17 14.59
CA GLU A 335 -4.81 -8.04 14.85
C GLU A 335 -5.40 -7.10 15.90
N GLY A 336 -6.71 -6.82 15.82
CA GLY A 336 -7.43 -6.03 16.82
C GLY A 336 -7.35 -6.65 18.21
N LEU A 337 -7.54 -7.98 18.32
CA LEU A 337 -7.43 -8.70 19.58
C LEU A 337 -6.01 -8.64 20.16
N MET A 338 -4.98 -8.80 19.32
CA MET A 338 -3.58 -8.68 19.77
C MET A 338 -3.29 -7.30 20.38
N ASP A 339 -3.87 -6.23 19.82
CA ASP A 339 -3.75 -4.88 20.35
C ASP A 339 -4.50 -4.69 21.68
N PHE A 340 -5.72 -5.21 21.80
CA PHE A 340 -6.44 -5.17 23.07
C PHE A 340 -5.72 -5.96 24.16
N GLU A 341 -5.14 -7.12 23.83
CA GLU A 341 -4.32 -7.89 24.77
C GLU A 341 -3.04 -7.17 25.17
N ALA A 342 -2.37 -6.48 24.24
CA ALA A 342 -1.23 -5.64 24.55
C ALA A 342 -1.60 -4.50 25.51
N ALA A 343 -2.78 -3.89 25.34
CA ALA A 343 -3.28 -2.86 26.24
C ALA A 343 -3.64 -3.43 27.63
N LEU A 344 -4.27 -4.60 27.69
CA LEU A 344 -4.61 -5.29 28.94
C LEU A 344 -3.37 -5.76 29.73
N LYS A 345 -2.26 -6.08 29.05
CA LYS A 345 -0.98 -6.34 29.73
C LYS A 345 -0.46 -5.11 30.47
N MET A 346 -0.78 -3.90 30.00
CA MET A 346 -0.39 -2.66 30.66
C MET A 346 -1.34 -2.29 31.82
N ASP A 347 -2.65 -2.50 31.63
CA ASP A 347 -3.67 -2.26 32.65
C ASP A 347 -4.71 -3.41 32.65
N PRO A 348 -4.50 -4.44 33.48
CA PRO A 348 -5.38 -5.61 33.52
C PRO A 348 -6.78 -5.32 34.07
N ASN A 349 -7.02 -4.16 34.69
CA ASN A 349 -8.30 -3.84 35.33
C ASN A 349 -9.21 -2.94 34.49
N ASP A 350 -8.77 -2.56 33.29
CA ASP A 350 -9.56 -1.72 32.38
C ASP A 350 -10.77 -2.49 31.83
N LYS A 351 -11.97 -2.13 32.33
CA LYS A 351 -13.23 -2.79 31.96
C LYS A 351 -13.59 -2.55 30.50
N GLU A 352 -13.29 -1.37 29.94
CA GLU A 352 -13.64 -1.01 28.57
C GLU A 352 -12.86 -1.89 27.59
N ILE A 353 -11.55 -2.04 27.83
CA ILE A 353 -10.68 -2.84 26.97
C ILE A 353 -11.02 -4.33 27.09
N LYS A 354 -11.34 -4.82 28.30
CA LYS A 354 -11.81 -6.22 28.49
C LYS A 354 -13.07 -6.50 27.68
N GLN A 355 -14.08 -5.63 27.78
CA GLN A 355 -15.32 -5.79 27.02
C GLN A 355 -15.06 -5.86 25.52
N LYS A 356 -14.25 -4.93 24.97
CA LYS A 356 -13.89 -4.96 23.54
C LYS A 356 -13.11 -6.21 23.13
N ALA A 357 -12.17 -6.65 23.97
CA ALA A 357 -11.43 -7.89 23.72
C ALA A 357 -12.35 -9.11 23.69
N ASP A 358 -13.30 -9.20 24.63
CA ASP A 358 -14.25 -10.31 24.72
C ASP A 358 -15.28 -10.28 23.59
N GLU A 359 -15.73 -9.10 23.15
CA GLU A 359 -16.56 -8.93 21.94
C GLU A 359 -15.85 -9.48 20.71
N VAL A 360 -14.57 -9.11 20.52
CA VAL A 360 -13.76 -9.59 19.39
C VAL A 360 -13.49 -11.10 19.49
N ARG A 361 -13.20 -11.64 20.68
CA ARG A 361 -13.04 -13.10 20.88
C ARG A 361 -14.30 -13.86 20.52
N ASN A 362 -15.45 -13.42 21.04
CA ASN A 362 -16.74 -14.04 20.75
C ASN A 362 -17.07 -13.99 19.25
N PHE A 363 -16.68 -12.92 18.55
CA PHE A 363 -16.86 -12.81 17.12
C PHE A 363 -15.99 -13.82 16.36
N ILE A 364 -14.72 -13.96 16.74
CA ILE A 364 -13.80 -14.94 16.17
C ILE A 364 -14.30 -16.37 16.38
N GLU A 365 -14.74 -16.71 17.60
CA GLU A 365 -15.23 -18.06 17.94
C GLU A 365 -16.54 -18.42 17.23
N LYS A 366 -17.40 -17.44 16.92
CA LYS A 366 -18.66 -17.66 16.17
C LYS A 366 -18.47 -17.68 14.65
N GLY A 367 -17.37 -17.09 14.16
CA GLY A 367 -17.06 -16.98 12.74
C GLY A 367 -16.30 -18.17 12.15
N THR A 368 -15.85 -19.10 12.98
CA THR A 368 -15.27 -20.41 12.64
C THR A 368 -16.30 -21.52 12.81
#